data_AF-A0A3R9Z007-F1
#
_entry.id   AF-A0A3R9Z007-F1
#
_cell.length_a   1.000
_cell.length_b   1.000
_cell.length_c   1.000
_cell.angle_alpha   90.00
_cell.angle_beta   90.00
_cell.angle_gamma   90.00
#
_symmetry.space_group_name_H-M   'P 1'
#
loop_
_entity.id
_entity.type
_entity.pdbx_description
1 polymer ?
#
loop_
_entity_poly.entity_id
_entity_poly.type
_entity_poly.pdbx_seq_one_letter_code
_entity_poly.pdbx_strand_id
1 'polypeptide(L)'
;MSIKLSTGLVDAMLVSNSLKAIFDAGSEIRIFAGPVPLDADAATTGATLLVTIKNGSSGITFEATPSGGILEKNPSETWGGTNVATGTPTFYRHVLTADANDASSTAPRYQGTVAVAGADMNLTNSTLTLGAPQTLPAHAVALPRA
;
A
#
# COMPACT_ATOMS: atom_id res chain seq x y z
N MET A 1 -3.36 14.11 -7.59
CA MET A 1 -3.49 12.80 -6.93
C MET A 1 -3.00 12.96 -5.51
N SER A 2 -3.71 12.39 -4.54
CA SER A 2 -3.36 12.45 -3.12
C SER A 2 -3.75 11.11 -2.52
N ILE A 3 -2.78 10.46 -1.87
CA ILE A 3 -2.99 9.23 -1.11
C ILE A 3 -4.05 9.50 -0.03
N LYS A 4 -5.00 8.57 0.12
CA LYS A 4 -6.03 8.62 1.16
C LYS A 4 -5.49 7.97 2.43
N LEU A 5 -5.59 8.67 3.56
CA LEU A 5 -5.20 8.16 4.88
C LEU A 5 -6.46 7.76 5.66
N SER A 6 -6.38 6.66 6.40
CA SER A 6 -7.46 6.23 7.32
C SER A 6 -7.49 7.10 8.57
N THR A 7 -8.65 7.13 9.23
CA THR A 7 -8.82 7.76 10.54
C THR A 7 -7.80 7.20 11.55
N GLY A 8 -7.65 5.88 11.59
CA GLY A 8 -6.71 5.21 12.49
C GLY A 8 -5.24 5.59 12.25
N LEU A 9 -4.85 5.81 11.00
CA LEU A 9 -3.48 6.24 10.68
C LEU A 9 -3.24 7.70 11.10
N VAL A 10 -4.16 8.61 10.77
CA VAL A 10 -3.96 10.04 11.11
C VAL A 10 -3.95 10.26 12.61
N ASP A 11 -4.82 9.58 13.36
CA ASP A 11 -4.87 9.68 14.82
C ASP A 11 -3.58 9.13 15.47
N ALA A 12 -3.12 7.96 15.00
CA ALA A 12 -1.87 7.38 15.50
C ALA A 12 -0.66 8.29 15.23
N MET A 13 -0.63 8.96 14.06
CA MET A 13 0.41 9.92 13.69
C MET A 13 0.42 11.19 14.52
N LEU A 14 -0.75 11.63 15.00
CA LEU A 14 -0.88 12.83 15.84
C LEU A 14 -0.59 12.55 17.32
N VAL A 15 -0.74 11.30 17.78
CA VAL A 15 -0.63 10.98 19.20
C VAL A 15 0.71 10.36 19.57
N SER A 16 1.17 9.30 18.89
CA SER A 16 2.17 8.41 19.49
C SER A 16 3.22 7.82 18.55
N ASN A 17 2.97 7.73 17.24
CA ASN A 17 3.88 7.03 16.33
C ASN A 17 4.09 7.80 15.03
N SER A 18 5.25 7.63 14.38
CA SER A 18 5.42 8.08 13.01
C SER A 18 4.79 7.09 12.03
N LEU A 19 4.47 7.54 10.80
CA LEU A 19 4.01 6.65 9.73
C LEU A 19 4.98 5.47 9.53
N LYS A 20 6.29 5.75 9.54
CA LYS A 20 7.35 4.74 9.45
C LYS A 20 7.23 3.71 10.58
N ALA A 21 7.18 4.15 11.83
CA ALA A 21 7.12 3.25 12.98
C ALA A 21 5.88 2.34 12.95
N ILE A 22 4.73 2.88 12.51
CA ILE A 22 3.50 2.10 12.36
C ILE A 22 3.70 0.97 11.33
N PHE A 23 4.20 1.28 10.13
CA PHE A 23 4.26 0.30 9.06
C PHE A 23 5.49 -0.62 9.10
N ASP A 24 6.60 -0.20 9.71
CA ASP A 24 7.75 -1.08 9.93
C ASP A 24 7.45 -2.22 10.93
N ALA A 25 6.35 -2.12 11.69
CA ALA A 25 5.92 -3.14 12.66
C ALA A 25 5.36 -4.43 12.04
N GLY A 26 5.46 -4.62 10.72
CA GLY A 26 4.99 -5.82 10.02
C GLY A 26 3.88 -5.54 9.01
N SER A 27 4.15 -4.64 8.07
CA SER A 27 3.21 -4.24 7.03
C SER A 27 3.34 -5.02 5.73
N GLU A 28 2.34 -4.83 4.87
CA GLU A 28 2.27 -5.35 3.51
C GLU A 28 1.49 -4.37 2.62
N ILE A 29 1.73 -4.43 1.30
CA ILE A 29 0.92 -3.72 0.31
C ILE A 29 0.03 -4.71 -0.42
N ARG A 30 -1.28 -4.45 -0.42
CA ARG A 30 -2.28 -5.25 -1.14
C ARG A 30 -2.73 -4.48 -2.38
N ILE A 31 -2.64 -5.10 -3.55
CA ILE A 31 -3.05 -4.51 -4.82
C ILE A 31 -4.34 -5.18 -5.30
N PHE A 32 -5.31 -4.38 -5.74
CA PHE A 32 -6.65 -4.83 -6.06
C PHE A 32 -7.10 -4.41 -7.46
N ALA A 33 -7.94 -5.26 -8.08
CA ALA A 33 -8.78 -4.90 -9.22
C ALA A 33 -10.21 -4.58 -8.73
N GLY A 34 -10.89 -3.66 -9.41
CA GLY A 34 -12.31 -3.38 -9.17
C GLY A 34 -12.58 -1.96 -8.66
N PRO A 35 -13.69 -1.73 -7.94
CA PRO A 35 -14.07 -0.41 -7.48
C PRO A 35 -13.09 0.11 -6.44
N VAL A 36 -12.55 1.31 -6.65
CA VAL A 36 -11.69 1.99 -5.67
C VAL A 36 -12.53 2.48 -4.50
N PRO A 37 -12.23 2.08 -3.26
CA PRO A 37 -12.96 2.58 -2.08
C PRO A 37 -12.88 4.11 -1.95
N LEU A 38 -13.96 4.70 -1.42
CA LEU A 38 -14.09 6.16 -1.27
C LEU A 38 -12.97 6.74 -0.39
N ASP A 39 -12.60 6.04 0.66
CA ASP A 39 -11.52 6.37 1.60
C ASP A 39 -10.80 5.09 2.05
N ALA A 40 -9.81 5.25 2.93
CA ALA A 40 -9.05 4.12 3.46
C ALA A 40 -9.75 3.42 4.65
N ASP A 41 -10.82 3.98 5.21
CA ASP A 41 -11.61 3.37 6.28
C ASP A 41 -12.60 2.34 5.72
N ALA A 42 -13.14 2.59 4.52
CA ALA A 42 -14.12 1.74 3.86
C ALA A 42 -13.60 0.30 3.60
N ALA A 43 -14.51 -0.67 3.52
CA ALA A 43 -14.17 -2.04 3.11
C ALA A 43 -13.75 -2.10 1.64
N THR A 44 -12.98 -3.12 1.24
CA THR A 44 -12.65 -3.40 -0.17
C THR A 44 -13.76 -4.18 -0.89
N THR A 45 -15.02 -3.95 -0.54
CA THR A 45 -16.17 -4.71 -1.06
C THR A 45 -16.24 -4.64 -2.58
N GLY A 46 -16.36 -5.80 -3.23
CA GLY A 46 -16.42 -5.91 -4.69
C GLY A 46 -15.08 -5.80 -5.40
N ALA A 47 -13.97 -5.58 -4.67
CA ALA A 47 -12.62 -5.62 -5.23
C ALA A 47 -12.00 -7.01 -5.09
N THR A 48 -11.22 -7.41 -6.09
CA THR A 48 -10.47 -8.67 -6.10
C THR A 48 -9.02 -8.39 -5.72
N LEU A 49 -8.50 -9.06 -4.70
CA LEU A 49 -7.08 -9.03 -4.36
C LEU A 49 -6.28 -9.68 -5.49
N LEU A 50 -5.35 -8.95 -6.08
CA LEU A 50 -4.47 -9.45 -7.14
C LEU A 50 -3.15 -9.95 -6.58
N VAL A 51 -2.54 -9.21 -5.65
CA VAL A 51 -1.26 -9.58 -5.04
C VAL A 51 -1.07 -8.91 -3.68
N THR A 52 -0.41 -9.62 -2.77
CA THR A 52 0.15 -9.06 -1.54
C THR A 52 1.67 -8.96 -1.70
N ILE A 53 2.19 -7.74 -1.59
CA ILE A 53 3.61 -7.40 -1.70
C ILE A 53 4.24 -7.44 -0.31
N LYS A 54 5.30 -8.23 -0.18
CA LYS A 54 6.09 -8.46 1.04
C LYS A 54 7.58 -8.49 0.74
N ASN A 55 8.40 -8.56 1.79
CA ASN A 55 9.82 -8.91 1.69
C ASN A 55 9.98 -10.41 1.94
N GLY A 56 9.66 -11.23 0.93
CA GLY A 56 9.52 -12.69 1.10
C GLY A 56 8.37 -13.03 2.05
N SER A 57 8.65 -13.70 3.16
CA SER A 57 7.66 -14.01 4.20
C SER A 57 7.53 -12.92 5.27
N SER A 58 8.42 -11.93 5.27
CA SER A 58 8.46 -10.84 6.26
C SER A 58 7.65 -9.64 5.82
N GLY A 59 7.30 -8.78 6.78
CA GLY A 59 6.77 -7.45 6.48
C GLY A 59 7.80 -6.59 5.75
N ILE A 60 7.34 -5.46 5.23
CA ILE A 60 8.16 -4.48 4.51
C ILE A 60 8.53 -3.30 5.42
N THR A 61 9.67 -2.66 5.13
CA THR A 61 10.15 -1.51 5.90
C THR A 61 10.53 -0.33 5.00
N PHE A 62 10.38 0.88 5.52
CA PHE A 62 10.81 2.09 4.82
C PHE A 62 12.27 2.44 5.11
N GLU A 63 12.83 3.27 4.22
CA GLU A 63 14.15 3.86 4.39
C GLU A 63 14.32 4.59 5.71
N ALA A 64 15.53 4.54 6.26
CA ALA A 64 15.81 5.06 7.60
C ALA A 64 15.49 6.56 7.73
N THR A 65 15.75 7.35 6.68
CA THR A 65 15.63 8.81 6.70
C THR A 65 14.75 9.29 5.55
N PRO A 66 13.61 9.97 5.81
CA PRO A 66 12.85 10.63 4.76
C PRO A 66 13.59 11.87 4.26
N SER A 67 13.40 12.22 2.98
CA SER A 67 13.94 13.43 2.36
C SER A 67 12.81 14.23 1.74
N GLY A 68 12.76 15.54 2.01
CA GLY A 68 11.73 16.40 1.45
C GLY A 68 10.31 15.84 1.68
N GLY A 69 10.00 15.36 2.89
CA GLY A 69 8.68 14.81 3.27
C GLY A 69 8.22 13.61 2.46
N ILE A 70 9.14 12.94 1.77
CA ILE A 70 8.95 11.69 1.05
C ILE A 70 9.66 10.60 1.85
N LEU A 71 8.94 9.51 2.12
CA LEU A 71 9.46 8.31 2.73
C LEU A 71 9.45 7.18 1.68
N GLU A 72 10.63 6.67 1.35
CA GLU A 72 10.83 5.71 0.28
C GLU A 72 10.98 4.28 0.83
N LYS A 73 10.68 3.30 0.00
CA LYS A 73 10.97 1.88 0.25
C LYS A 73 12.43 1.68 0.67
N ASN A 74 12.68 0.80 1.65
CA ASN A 74 14.04 0.34 1.98
C ASN A 74 14.68 -0.36 0.75
N PRO A 75 15.80 0.16 0.20
CA PRO A 75 16.45 -0.37 -1.00
C PRO A 75 17.13 -1.71 -0.74
N SER A 76 17.39 -2.06 0.53
CA SER A 76 17.98 -3.36 0.90
C SER A 76 16.96 -4.50 0.90
N GLU A 77 15.67 -4.19 0.79
CA GLU A 77 14.60 -5.18 0.72
C GLU A 77 14.19 -5.47 -0.73
N THR A 78 13.75 -6.69 -1.02
CA THR A 78 13.13 -7.02 -2.31
C THR A 78 11.65 -7.16 -2.10
N TRP A 79 10.88 -6.15 -2.52
CA TRP A 79 9.43 -6.15 -2.39
C TRP A 79 8.80 -6.86 -3.57
N GLY A 80 7.98 -7.85 -3.29
CA GLY A 80 7.22 -8.56 -4.31
C GLY A 80 6.24 -9.57 -3.74
N GLY A 81 5.54 -10.23 -4.64
CA GLY A 81 4.61 -11.31 -4.34
C GLY A 81 4.25 -12.08 -5.59
N THR A 82 3.47 -13.15 -5.42
CA THR A 82 2.90 -13.91 -6.54
C THR A 82 1.44 -13.49 -6.71
N ASN A 83 1.05 -13.20 -7.94
CA ASN A 83 -0.33 -12.85 -8.24
C ASN A 83 -1.27 -14.02 -7.90
N VAL A 84 -2.31 -13.76 -7.11
CA VAL A 84 -3.33 -14.73 -6.68
C VAL A 84 -4.60 -14.66 -7.53
N ALA A 85 -4.68 -13.69 -8.46
CA ALA A 85 -5.75 -13.57 -9.44
C ALA A 85 -5.25 -12.83 -10.69
N THR A 86 -5.98 -13.00 -11.80
CA THR A 86 -5.78 -12.20 -13.01
C THR A 86 -6.70 -10.98 -12.98
N GLY A 87 -6.17 -9.79 -13.28
CA GLY A 87 -6.98 -8.59 -13.39
C GLY A 87 -6.18 -7.31 -13.64
N THR A 88 -6.90 -6.24 -13.94
CA THR A 88 -6.32 -4.89 -14.08
C THR A 88 -6.28 -4.21 -12.72
N PRO A 89 -5.09 -3.90 -12.19
CA PRO A 89 -4.98 -3.22 -10.90
C PRO A 89 -5.55 -1.80 -10.99
N THR A 90 -6.20 -1.37 -9.92
CA THR A 90 -6.94 -0.08 -9.86
C THR A 90 -6.56 0.73 -8.63
N PHE A 91 -6.28 0.08 -7.51
CA PHE A 91 -5.80 0.71 -6.28
C PHE A 91 -4.94 -0.27 -5.48
N TYR A 92 -4.21 0.29 -4.53
CA TYR A 92 -3.48 -0.46 -3.52
C TYR A 92 -3.84 0.05 -2.12
N ARG A 93 -3.65 -0.81 -1.11
CA ARG A 93 -3.66 -0.42 0.30
C ARG A 93 -2.37 -0.90 0.96
N HIS A 94 -1.71 0.00 1.68
CA HIS A 94 -0.66 -0.38 2.60
C HIS A 94 -1.28 -0.54 3.98
N VAL A 95 -1.11 -1.72 4.56
CA VAL A 95 -1.76 -2.15 5.80
C VAL A 95 -0.82 -2.95 6.68
N LEU A 96 -1.19 -3.16 7.93
CA LEU A 96 -0.56 -4.21 8.75
C LEU A 96 -1.05 -5.59 8.28
N THR A 97 -0.20 -6.61 8.46
CA THR A 97 -0.54 -8.00 8.05
C THR A 97 -1.86 -8.50 8.65
N ALA A 98 -2.21 -8.03 9.86
CA ALA A 98 -3.44 -8.41 10.57
C ALA A 98 -4.71 -7.71 10.06
N ASP A 99 -4.62 -6.78 9.11
CA ASP A 99 -5.77 -6.04 8.61
C ASP A 99 -6.78 -6.95 7.88
N ALA A 100 -8.08 -6.77 8.16
CA ALA A 100 -9.16 -7.61 7.65
C ALA A 100 -9.76 -7.15 6.29
N ASN A 101 -9.34 -6.00 5.75
CA ASN A 101 -9.93 -5.32 4.58
C ASN A 101 -11.42 -4.94 4.71
N ASP A 102 -11.98 -5.01 5.91
CA ASP A 102 -13.33 -4.57 6.24
C ASP A 102 -13.40 -3.05 6.48
N ALA A 103 -14.59 -2.54 6.82
CA ALA A 103 -14.73 -1.16 7.23
C ALA A 103 -14.13 -0.98 8.63
N SER A 104 -13.19 -0.05 8.79
CA SER A 104 -12.52 0.21 10.07
C SER A 104 -12.04 1.64 10.18
N SER A 105 -12.33 2.30 11.30
CA SER A 105 -11.82 3.64 11.64
C SER A 105 -10.57 3.59 12.52
N THR A 106 -10.11 2.40 12.93
CA THR A 106 -8.97 2.23 13.85
C THR A 106 -7.77 1.57 13.18
N ALA A 107 -7.97 0.81 12.11
CA ALA A 107 -6.88 0.17 11.39
C ALA A 107 -6.00 1.22 10.69
N PRO A 108 -4.67 1.19 10.88
CA PRO A 108 -3.77 2.07 10.16
C PRO A 108 -3.63 1.62 8.71
N ARG A 109 -4.17 2.42 7.80
CA ARG A 109 -4.19 2.19 6.36
C ARG A 109 -3.87 3.47 5.61
N TYR A 110 -3.20 3.32 4.47
CA TYR A 110 -3.27 4.32 3.42
C TYR A 110 -3.51 3.67 2.07
N GLN A 111 -4.14 4.43 1.17
CA GLN A 111 -4.64 3.95 -0.11
C GLN A 111 -4.25 4.90 -1.24
N GLY A 112 -3.79 4.35 -2.35
CA GLY A 112 -3.52 5.10 -3.58
C GLY A 112 -4.05 4.37 -4.80
N THR A 113 -4.12 5.08 -5.93
CA THR A 113 -4.48 4.48 -7.22
C THR A 113 -3.33 3.70 -7.82
N VAL A 114 -3.65 2.75 -8.70
CA VAL A 114 -2.67 2.01 -9.49
C VAL A 114 -2.99 2.16 -10.97
N ALA A 115 -1.99 2.47 -11.78
CA ALA A 115 -2.10 2.49 -13.24
C ALA A 115 -0.73 2.21 -13.88
N VAL A 116 -0.65 2.26 -15.22
CA VAL A 116 0.64 2.19 -15.93
C VAL A 116 1.41 3.50 -15.85
N ALA A 117 0.69 4.61 -15.81
CA ALA A 117 1.26 5.95 -15.67
C ALA A 117 0.25 6.88 -15.01
N GLY A 118 0.75 7.91 -14.32
CA GLY A 118 -0.07 8.95 -13.73
C GLY A 118 -1.02 8.43 -12.64
N ALA A 119 -0.60 7.44 -11.86
CA ALA A 119 -1.23 7.01 -10.62
C ALA A 119 -0.27 7.19 -9.42
N ASP A 120 -0.80 7.02 -8.20
CA ASP A 120 0.01 7.06 -6.98
C ASP A 120 1.06 5.92 -6.97
N MET A 121 0.71 4.77 -7.57
CA MET A 121 1.62 3.66 -7.86
C MET A 121 1.55 3.32 -9.34
N ASN A 122 2.71 3.32 -10.00
CA ASN A 122 2.80 2.95 -11.41
C ASN A 122 3.39 1.54 -11.54
N LEU A 123 2.66 0.64 -12.19
CA LEU A 123 3.14 -0.69 -12.54
C LEU A 123 3.47 -0.75 -14.04
N THR A 124 4.45 -1.55 -14.42
CA THR A 124 4.82 -1.75 -15.83
C THR A 124 3.75 -2.49 -16.63
N ASN A 125 2.92 -3.27 -15.94
CA ASN A 125 1.92 -4.15 -16.53
C ASN A 125 0.52 -3.57 -16.35
N SER A 126 -0.24 -3.47 -17.43
CA SER A 126 -1.66 -3.08 -17.40
C SER A 126 -2.58 -4.20 -16.88
N THR A 127 -2.08 -5.43 -16.79
CA THR A 127 -2.79 -6.60 -16.27
C THR A 127 -1.81 -7.46 -15.47
N LEU A 128 -2.22 -7.84 -14.28
CA LEU A 128 -1.54 -8.87 -13.48
C LEU A 128 -2.14 -10.22 -13.84
N THR A 129 -1.29 -11.20 -14.10
CA THR A 129 -1.71 -12.57 -14.46
C THR A 129 -1.49 -13.50 -13.28
N LEU A 130 -2.48 -14.32 -12.95
CA LEU A 130 -2.41 -15.35 -11.90
C LEU A 130 -1.12 -16.18 -12.01
N GLY A 131 -0.45 -16.38 -10.87
CA GLY A 131 0.77 -17.17 -10.76
C GLY A 131 2.05 -16.47 -11.22
N ALA A 132 1.95 -15.34 -11.92
CA ALA A 132 3.13 -14.56 -12.29
C ALA A 132 3.69 -13.81 -11.07
N PRO A 133 5.02 -13.66 -10.95
CA PRO A 133 5.62 -12.80 -9.95
C PRO A 133 5.32 -11.33 -10.25
N GLN A 134 5.06 -10.55 -9.21
CA GLN A 134 4.96 -9.10 -9.26
C GLN A 134 5.97 -8.49 -8.29
N THR A 135 6.90 -7.72 -8.83
CA THR A 135 7.87 -6.96 -8.03
C THR A 135 7.43 -5.51 -7.90
N LEU A 136 7.86 -4.85 -6.83
CA LEU A 136 7.66 -3.42 -6.61
C LEU A 136 9.02 -2.77 -6.33
N PRO A 137 9.77 -2.38 -7.38
CA PRO A 137 11.14 -1.91 -7.22
C PRO A 137 11.22 -0.52 -6.57
N ALA A 138 10.18 0.30 -6.74
CA ALA A 138 10.08 1.63 -6.17
C ALA A 138 8.70 1.81 -5.53
N HIS A 139 8.67 2.40 -4.35
CA HIS A 139 7.46 2.85 -3.68
C HIS A 139 7.85 4.02 -2.78
N ALA A 140 6.99 5.03 -2.73
CA ALA A 140 7.19 6.18 -1.88
C ALA A 140 5.84 6.69 -1.37
N VAL A 141 5.84 7.20 -0.15
CA VAL A 141 4.71 7.92 0.42
C VAL A 141 5.18 9.34 0.73
N ALA A 142 4.42 10.31 0.23
CA ALA A 142 4.68 11.73 0.49
C ALA A 142 3.54 12.28 1.34
N LEU A 143 3.89 13.03 2.39
CA LEU A 143 2.91 13.84 3.10
C LEU A 143 2.78 15.20 2.43
N PRO A 144 1.57 15.80 2.40
CA PRO A 144 1.36 17.12 1.85
C PRO A 144 2.32 18.14 2.46
N ARG A 145 3.06 18.84 1.61
CA ARG A 145 3.88 20.01 1.95
C ARG A 145 3.61 21.11 0.93
N ALA A 146 3.53 22.34 1.41
CA ALA A 146 3.38 23.54 0.58
C ALA A 146 4.51 23.71 -0.44
#